data_AF-T0RF95-F1
#
_entry.id   AF-T0RF95-F1
#
_cell.length_a   1.000
_cell.length_b   1.000
_cell.length_c   1.000
_cell.angle_alpha   90.00
_cell.angle_beta   90.00
_cell.angle_gamma   90.00
#
_symmetry.space_group_name_H-M   'P 1'
#
loop_
_entity.id
_entity.type
_entity.pdbx_description
1 polymer ?
#
loop_
_entity_poly.entity_id
_entity_poly.type
_entity_poly.pdbx_seq_one_letter_code
_entity_poly.pdbx_strand_id
1 'polypeptide(L)'
;MKGLIFLASLMIGSTTLAETFKLPAGTTFRAKSVGYDCGEFTSEYLGAPKEYLERKIEFVQLSADKHLNTFLVEANYEGTNGEKCIYGGFYDRDRTTVRINLSSSEVVTDGDMENCLDGQMWLDNKLSSVKYEASKRGYRFVALHIVEDAQNELCESNTVRTVFDRR
;
A
#
# COMPACT_ATOMS: atom_id res chain seq x y z
N MET A 1 -43.57 36.46 14.59
CA MET A 1 -42.95 36.13 13.29
C MET A 1 -42.07 34.90 13.51
N LYS A 2 -42.36 33.82 12.76
CA LYS A 2 -41.79 32.48 12.95
C LYS A 2 -40.34 32.45 12.47
N GLY A 3 -39.44 31.96 13.31
CA GLY A 3 -38.03 31.75 13.00
C GLY A 3 -37.87 30.59 12.01
N LEU A 4 -37.21 30.86 10.89
CA LEU A 4 -36.70 29.83 9.99
C LEU A 4 -35.31 29.41 10.49
N ILE A 5 -35.23 28.21 11.05
CA ILE A 5 -33.98 27.51 11.31
C ILE A 5 -33.56 26.88 9.99
N PHE A 6 -32.51 27.43 9.35
CA PHE A 6 -31.89 26.83 8.17
C PHE A 6 -30.95 25.72 8.65
N LEU A 7 -31.43 24.48 8.58
CA LEU A 7 -30.63 23.27 8.82
C LEU A 7 -29.77 23.03 7.58
N ALA A 8 -28.52 23.51 7.59
CA ALA A 8 -27.54 23.15 6.59
C ALA A 8 -27.02 21.74 6.86
N SER A 9 -27.63 20.75 6.22
CA SER A 9 -27.11 19.39 6.16
C SER A 9 -25.81 19.37 5.37
N LEU A 10 -24.69 19.45 6.08
CA LEU A 10 -23.36 19.22 5.56
C LEU A 10 -23.28 17.74 5.15
N MET A 11 -23.47 17.45 3.85
CA MET A 11 -23.18 16.14 3.30
C MET A 11 -21.67 15.94 3.36
N ILE A 12 -21.21 15.23 4.39
CA ILE A 12 -19.85 14.70 4.45
C ILE A 12 -19.81 13.60 3.39
N GLY A 13 -19.47 13.99 2.16
CA GLY A 13 -19.24 13.06 1.06
C GLY A 13 -18.16 12.09 1.49
N SER A 14 -18.53 10.81 1.60
CA SER A 14 -17.57 9.73 1.78
C SER A 14 -16.68 9.74 0.55
N THR A 15 -15.42 10.18 0.69
CA THR A 15 -14.43 10.03 -0.37
C THR A 15 -14.17 8.54 -0.52
N THR A 16 -14.94 7.90 -1.39
CA THR A 16 -14.56 6.60 -1.93
C THR A 16 -13.25 6.83 -2.65
N LEU A 17 -12.13 6.47 -2.01
CA LEU A 17 -10.84 6.38 -2.68
C LEU A 17 -11.03 5.33 -3.77
N ALA A 18 -11.19 5.81 -5.00
CA ALA A 18 -11.25 4.96 -6.17
C ALA A 18 -9.85 4.36 -6.34
N GLU A 19 -9.77 3.04 -6.53
CA GLU A 19 -8.53 2.39 -6.90
C GLU A 19 -8.03 3.02 -8.21
N THR A 20 -6.75 3.38 -8.26
CA THR A 20 -6.16 3.93 -9.48
C THR A 20 -6.05 2.81 -10.52
N PHE A 21 -5.66 1.63 -10.04
CA PHE A 21 -5.53 0.42 -10.85
C PHE A 21 -6.61 -0.60 -10.47
N LYS A 22 -6.87 -1.56 -11.36
CA LYS A 22 -7.87 -2.61 -11.12
C LYS A 22 -7.24 -3.98 -11.30
N LEU A 23 -7.56 -4.89 -10.38
CA LEU A 23 -7.19 -6.30 -10.53
C LEU A 23 -7.95 -6.93 -11.71
N PRO A 24 -7.25 -7.55 -12.67
CA PRO A 24 -7.89 -8.20 -13.82
C PRO A 24 -8.87 -9.31 -13.43
N ALA A 25 -8.53 -10.10 -12.42
CA ALA A 25 -9.35 -11.21 -11.92
C ALA A 25 -10.51 -10.76 -11.00
N GLY A 26 -10.64 -9.45 -10.74
CA GLY A 26 -11.64 -8.87 -9.86
C GLY A 26 -11.19 -8.77 -8.39
N THR A 27 -11.53 -7.65 -7.76
CA THR A 27 -11.17 -7.34 -6.37
C THR A 27 -12.26 -7.80 -5.41
N THR A 28 -11.90 -8.60 -4.40
CA THR A 28 -12.84 -8.97 -3.30
C THR A 28 -12.31 -8.62 -1.90
N PHE A 29 -11.01 -8.35 -1.82
CA PHE A 29 -10.35 -7.80 -0.65
C PHE A 29 -9.79 -6.43 -0.99
N ARG A 30 -10.04 -5.45 -0.12
CA ARG A 30 -9.48 -4.10 -0.19
C ARG A 30 -9.08 -3.69 1.21
N ALA A 31 -7.90 -3.14 1.35
CA ALA A 31 -7.39 -2.62 2.61
C ALA A 31 -6.54 -1.38 2.36
N LYS A 32 -6.63 -0.42 3.28
CA LYS A 32 -5.84 0.81 3.24
C LYS A 32 -4.57 0.60 4.03
N SER A 33 -3.47 1.18 3.57
CA SER A 33 -2.27 1.30 4.37
C SER A 33 -2.57 2.08 5.64
N VAL A 34 -2.17 1.55 6.78
CA VAL A 34 -2.37 2.16 8.10
C VAL A 34 -1.05 2.53 8.76
N GLY A 35 0.08 2.13 8.18
CA GLY A 35 1.43 2.46 8.63
C GLY A 35 2.34 1.25 8.63
N TYR A 36 3.31 1.25 9.54
CA TYR A 36 4.36 0.24 9.62
C TYR A 36 4.40 -0.43 10.99
N ASP A 37 4.83 -1.69 11.06
CA ASP A 37 5.01 -2.40 12.33
C ASP A 37 6.16 -3.44 12.28
N CYS A 38 6.40 -4.09 13.43
CA CYS A 38 7.48 -5.05 13.64
C CYS A 38 7.02 -6.51 13.79
N GLY A 39 5.77 -6.87 13.44
CA GLY A 39 5.33 -8.28 13.54
C GLY A 39 3.96 -8.53 14.17
N GLU A 40 3.38 -7.57 14.89
CA GLU A 40 2.27 -7.86 15.81
C GLU A 40 0.87 -7.45 15.33
N PHE A 41 0.74 -6.75 14.20
CA PHE A 41 -0.54 -6.16 13.77
C PHE A 41 -1.15 -5.27 14.87
N THR A 42 -0.32 -4.38 15.42
CA THR A 42 -0.70 -3.45 16.51
C THR A 42 -1.58 -2.32 15.97
N SER A 43 -2.11 -1.49 16.88
CA SER A 43 -2.74 -0.20 16.56
C SER A 43 -1.77 0.98 16.66
N GLU A 44 -0.55 0.75 17.12
CA GLU A 44 0.50 1.76 17.26
C GLU A 44 1.48 1.58 16.10
N TYR A 45 1.20 2.27 15.01
CA TYR A 45 2.02 2.20 13.81
C TYR A 45 3.25 3.09 13.91
N LEU A 46 4.35 2.61 13.36
CA LEU A 46 5.62 3.31 13.26
C LEU A 46 5.64 4.22 12.03
N GLY A 47 6.64 5.11 11.99
CA GLY A 47 6.99 5.85 10.79
C GLY A 47 7.58 4.96 9.70
N ALA A 48 7.70 5.51 8.48
CA ALA A 48 8.31 4.80 7.37
C ALA A 48 9.80 4.51 7.64
N PRO A 49 10.34 3.34 7.22
CA PRO A 49 11.77 3.11 7.22
C PRO A 49 12.49 4.18 6.41
N LYS A 50 13.72 4.51 6.82
CA LYS A 50 14.53 5.59 6.23
C LYS A 50 14.55 5.57 4.70
N GLU A 51 14.76 4.41 4.09
CA GLU A 51 14.84 4.27 2.63
C GLU A 51 13.52 4.57 1.89
N TYR A 52 12.37 4.36 2.54
CA TYR A 52 11.06 4.73 2.00
C TYR A 52 10.76 6.21 2.28
N LEU A 53 11.14 6.70 3.46
CA LEU A 53 10.97 8.09 3.86
C LEU A 53 11.76 9.06 2.97
N GLU A 54 13.03 8.77 2.69
CA GLU A 54 13.90 9.59 1.83
C GLU A 54 13.36 9.72 0.40
N ARG A 55 12.65 8.69 -0.06
CA ARG A 55 12.01 8.64 -1.38
C ARG A 55 10.55 9.11 -1.35
N LYS A 56 10.06 9.55 -0.18
CA LYS A 56 8.66 9.98 0.05
C LYS A 56 7.65 8.92 -0.43
N ILE A 57 7.98 7.65 -0.26
CA ILE A 57 7.11 6.54 -0.65
C ILE A 57 6.06 6.31 0.44
N GLU A 58 4.80 6.34 0.03
CA GLU A 58 3.66 6.11 0.88
C GLU A 58 2.78 5.02 0.28
N PHE A 59 2.75 3.84 0.90
CA PHE A 59 1.76 2.83 0.55
C PHE A 59 0.36 3.37 0.80
N VAL A 60 -0.54 3.16 -0.15
CA VAL A 60 -1.91 3.68 -0.12
C VAL A 60 -2.89 2.57 0.19
N GLN A 61 -2.84 1.50 -0.60
CA GLN A 61 -3.80 0.42 -0.50
C GLN A 61 -3.25 -0.90 -1.03
N LEU A 62 -3.89 -1.98 -0.57
CA LEU A 62 -3.70 -3.32 -1.05
C LEU A 62 -5.07 -3.90 -1.42
N SER A 63 -5.15 -4.43 -2.62
CA SER A 63 -6.31 -5.14 -3.15
C SER A 63 -5.93 -6.56 -3.48
N ALA A 64 -6.86 -7.51 -3.31
CA ALA A 64 -6.62 -8.91 -3.64
C ALA A 64 -7.90 -9.64 -4.07
N ASP A 65 -7.72 -10.78 -4.73
CA ASP A 65 -8.81 -11.74 -4.97
C ASP A 65 -9.22 -12.44 -3.66
N LYS A 66 -10.26 -13.27 -3.74
CA LYS A 66 -10.88 -13.91 -2.55
C LYS A 66 -9.93 -14.85 -1.83
N HIS A 67 -8.98 -15.40 -2.57
CA HIS A 67 -8.09 -16.46 -2.12
C HIS A 67 -6.68 -15.96 -1.85
N LEU A 68 -6.44 -14.65 -1.98
CA LEU A 68 -5.12 -14.03 -1.86
C LEU A 68 -4.12 -14.73 -2.79
N ASN A 69 -4.51 -15.01 -4.03
CA ASN A 69 -3.65 -15.50 -5.09
C ASN A 69 -3.08 -14.36 -5.94
N THR A 70 -3.86 -13.31 -6.16
CA THR A 70 -3.45 -12.14 -6.95
C THR A 70 -3.61 -10.88 -6.12
N PHE A 71 -2.61 -10.00 -6.15
CA PHE A 71 -2.57 -8.77 -5.36
C PHE A 71 -2.30 -7.57 -6.25
N LEU A 72 -2.83 -6.43 -5.83
CA LEU A 72 -2.49 -5.10 -6.32
C LEU A 72 -2.02 -4.29 -5.11
N VAL A 73 -0.81 -3.73 -5.18
CA VAL A 73 -0.28 -2.83 -4.16
C VAL A 73 -0.10 -1.46 -4.80
N GLU A 74 -0.72 -0.44 -4.21
CA GLU A 74 -0.58 0.94 -4.64
C GLU A 74 0.28 1.74 -3.66
N ALA A 75 1.15 2.59 -4.20
CA ALA A 75 1.94 3.54 -3.44
C ALA A 75 2.03 4.88 -4.17
N ASN A 76 2.08 5.98 -3.42
CA ASN A 76 2.44 7.28 -3.94
C ASN A 76 3.93 7.53 -3.72
N TYR A 77 4.54 8.31 -4.61
CA TYR A 77 5.87 8.88 -4.43
C TYR A 77 6.01 10.15 -5.26
N GLU A 78 7.09 10.88 -5.01
CA GLU A 78 7.41 12.12 -5.73
C GLU A 78 8.42 11.82 -6.85
N GLY A 79 8.12 12.32 -8.06
CA GLY A 79 9.04 12.28 -9.18
C GLY A 79 10.25 13.18 -8.98
N THR A 80 11.25 13.06 -9.84
CA THR A 80 12.51 13.85 -9.74
C THR A 80 12.30 15.37 -9.82
N ASN A 81 11.18 15.84 -10.39
CA ASN A 81 10.83 17.26 -10.48
C ASN A 81 9.60 17.65 -9.64
N GLY A 82 9.19 16.80 -8.69
CA GLY A 82 8.09 17.11 -7.77
C GLY A 82 6.71 16.62 -8.21
N GLU A 83 6.61 15.93 -9.35
CA GLU A 83 5.35 15.36 -9.84
C GLU A 83 4.81 14.29 -8.90
N LYS A 84 3.48 14.13 -8.90
CA LYS A 84 2.86 13.05 -8.14
C LYS A 84 2.83 11.78 -8.99
N CYS A 85 3.60 10.79 -8.57
CA CYS A 85 3.61 9.47 -9.18
C CYS A 85 2.80 8.49 -8.33
N ILE A 86 1.94 7.70 -8.98
CA ILE A 86 1.15 6.62 -8.36
C ILE A 86 1.61 5.30 -8.97
N TYR A 87 2.25 4.48 -8.15
CA TYR A 87 2.68 3.13 -8.46
C TYR A 87 1.54 2.13 -8.28
N GLY A 88 1.41 1.18 -9.21
CA GLY A 88 0.58 -0.01 -9.08
C GLY A 88 1.37 -1.27 -9.41
N GLY A 89 1.70 -2.07 -8.39
CA GLY A 89 2.34 -3.36 -8.57
C GLY A 89 1.32 -4.50 -8.56
N PHE A 90 1.38 -5.38 -9.55
CA PHE A 90 0.53 -6.57 -9.66
C PHE A 90 1.33 -7.81 -9.32
N TYR A 91 0.84 -8.61 -8.38
CA TYR A 91 1.59 -9.73 -7.83
C TYR A 91 0.81 -11.03 -7.85
N ASP A 92 1.55 -12.12 -8.05
CA ASP A 92 1.06 -13.48 -7.95
C ASP A 92 1.65 -14.18 -6.72
N ARG A 93 0.82 -14.90 -5.97
CA ARG A 93 1.24 -15.62 -4.78
C ARG A 93 2.06 -16.87 -5.15
N ASP A 94 3.22 -16.99 -4.53
CA ASP A 94 3.88 -18.28 -4.36
C ASP A 94 3.47 -18.93 -3.03
N ARG A 95 2.73 -20.03 -3.13
CA ARG A 95 2.23 -20.78 -1.98
C ARG A 95 3.33 -21.52 -1.23
N THR A 96 4.43 -21.86 -1.90
CA THR A 96 5.51 -22.65 -1.31
C THR A 96 6.38 -21.81 -0.38
N THR A 97 6.57 -20.54 -0.72
CA THR A 97 7.44 -19.61 0.02
C THR A 97 6.67 -18.59 0.86
N VAL A 98 5.34 -18.52 0.72
CA VAL A 98 4.49 -17.49 1.37
C VAL A 98 4.94 -16.08 0.98
N ARG A 99 5.33 -15.93 -0.29
CA ARG A 99 5.70 -14.66 -0.91
C ARG A 99 4.70 -14.30 -2.00
N ILE A 100 4.66 -13.03 -2.34
CA ILE A 100 4.04 -12.53 -3.57
C ILE A 100 5.15 -12.06 -4.49
N ASN A 101 5.07 -12.42 -5.77
CA ASN A 101 6.06 -12.11 -6.78
C ASN A 101 5.48 -11.10 -7.75
N LEU A 102 6.24 -10.06 -8.06
CA LEU A 102 5.83 -9.03 -8.99
C LEU A 102 5.71 -9.63 -10.39
N SER A 103 4.51 -9.51 -10.97
CA SER A 103 4.17 -9.97 -12.31
C SER A 103 4.34 -8.82 -13.31
N SER A 104 3.82 -7.65 -12.95
CA SER A 104 3.96 -6.41 -13.70
C SER A 104 3.79 -5.19 -12.79
N SER A 105 4.26 -4.04 -13.25
CA SER A 105 4.02 -2.76 -12.59
C SER A 105 3.56 -1.71 -13.59
N GLU A 106 2.79 -0.74 -13.10
CA GLU A 106 2.32 0.41 -13.86
C GLU A 106 2.48 1.68 -13.01
N VAL A 107 2.63 2.82 -13.68
CA VAL A 107 2.66 4.13 -13.04
C VAL A 107 1.69 5.08 -13.75
N VAL A 108 1.00 5.88 -12.95
CA VAL A 108 0.23 7.03 -13.41
C VAL A 108 0.83 8.29 -12.79
N THR A 109 0.94 9.36 -13.57
CA THR A 109 1.50 10.64 -13.14
C THR A 109 0.68 11.80 -13.68
N ASP A 110 0.76 12.96 -13.02
CA ASP A 110 0.18 14.23 -13.47
C ASP A 110 1.16 15.09 -14.30
N GLY A 111 2.40 14.63 -14.47
CA GLY A 111 3.42 15.29 -15.29
C GLY A 111 4.15 14.35 -16.23
N ASP A 112 5.48 14.52 -16.34
CA ASP A 112 6.29 13.69 -17.23
C ASP A 112 6.53 12.30 -16.62
N MET A 113 6.24 11.25 -17.40
CA MET A 113 6.45 9.87 -16.99
C MET A 113 7.93 9.57 -16.72
N GLU A 114 8.85 10.20 -17.44
CA GLU A 114 10.29 9.97 -17.26
C GLU A 114 10.75 10.28 -15.82
N ASN A 115 10.13 11.28 -15.18
CA ASN A 115 10.46 11.69 -13.81
C ASN A 115 10.01 10.67 -12.75
N CYS A 116 9.12 9.73 -13.12
CA CYS A 116 8.62 8.69 -12.22
C CYS A 116 9.36 7.36 -12.34
N LEU A 117 10.18 7.16 -13.39
CA LEU A 117 10.77 5.84 -13.71
C LEU A 117 11.75 5.35 -12.63
N ASP A 118 12.57 6.22 -12.04
CA ASP A 118 13.51 5.82 -10.98
C ASP A 118 12.77 5.22 -9.77
N GLY A 119 11.70 5.88 -9.33
CA GLY A 119 10.87 5.41 -8.22
C GLY A 119 10.16 4.08 -8.54
N GLN A 120 9.67 3.92 -9.78
CA GLN A 120 9.09 2.66 -10.24
C GLN A 120 10.11 1.53 -10.19
N MET A 121 11.28 1.72 -10.80
CA MET A 121 12.34 0.72 -10.84
C MET A 121 12.82 0.34 -9.44
N TRP A 122 12.91 1.32 -8.54
CA TRP A 122 13.28 1.06 -7.14
C TRP A 122 12.23 0.21 -6.44
N LEU A 123 10.93 0.56 -6.58
CA LEU A 123 9.82 -0.21 -6.02
C LEU A 123 9.76 -1.61 -6.61
N ASP A 124 9.93 -1.76 -7.92
CA ASP A 124 9.94 -3.05 -8.58
C ASP A 124 11.07 -3.95 -8.08
N ASN A 125 12.26 -3.39 -7.89
CA ASN A 125 13.37 -4.15 -7.32
C ASN A 125 13.11 -4.55 -5.86
N LYS A 126 12.69 -3.59 -5.03
CA LYS A 126 12.44 -3.81 -3.59
C LYS A 126 11.28 -4.76 -3.32
N LEU A 127 10.26 -4.71 -4.17
CA LEU A 127 9.04 -5.49 -3.99
C LEU A 127 8.96 -6.70 -4.93
N SER A 128 10.00 -6.96 -5.75
CA SER A 128 10.05 -8.04 -6.74
C SER A 128 9.57 -9.40 -6.22
N SER A 129 9.95 -9.74 -4.99
CA SER A 129 9.42 -10.87 -4.25
C SER A 129 9.38 -10.51 -2.78
N VAL A 130 8.20 -10.39 -2.18
CA VAL A 130 8.05 -9.98 -0.77
C VAL A 130 7.25 -11.00 0.02
N LYS A 131 7.70 -11.26 1.24
CA LYS A 131 6.90 -12.05 2.17
C LYS A 131 5.67 -11.26 2.57
N TYR A 132 4.56 -11.96 2.72
CA TYR A 132 3.33 -11.36 3.23
C TYR A 132 2.76 -12.17 4.39
N GLU A 133 2.04 -11.48 5.26
CA GLU A 133 1.31 -12.09 6.37
C GLU A 133 -0.11 -11.57 6.40
N ALA A 134 -1.05 -12.43 6.76
CA ALA A 134 -2.46 -12.04 6.89
C ALA A 134 -2.99 -12.50 8.25
N SER A 135 -3.87 -11.68 8.85
CA SER A 135 -4.47 -12.04 10.12
C SER A 135 -5.41 -13.24 9.99
N LYS A 136 -5.39 -14.14 10.98
CA LYS A 136 -6.05 -15.47 10.90
C LYS A 136 -7.57 -15.41 10.69
N ARG A 137 -8.26 -14.33 11.08
CA ARG A 137 -9.73 -14.25 11.06
C ARG A 137 -10.21 -13.29 9.96
N GLY A 138 -10.59 -13.85 8.81
CA GLY A 138 -11.20 -13.10 7.70
C GLY A 138 -10.27 -12.09 7.02
N TYR A 139 -8.95 -12.22 7.22
CA TYR A 139 -7.91 -11.34 6.67
C TYR A 139 -8.16 -9.87 6.95
N ARG A 140 -8.56 -9.48 8.16
CA ARG A 140 -8.73 -8.05 8.48
C ARG A 140 -7.48 -7.23 8.12
N PHE A 141 -6.32 -7.80 8.41
CA PHE A 141 -5.03 -7.19 8.13
C PHE A 141 -4.26 -8.04 7.13
N VAL A 142 -3.55 -7.36 6.23
CA VAL A 142 -2.49 -7.94 5.41
C VAL A 142 -1.26 -7.06 5.60
N ALA A 143 -0.10 -7.65 5.79
CA ALA A 143 1.17 -6.94 5.90
C ALA A 143 2.17 -7.47 4.88
N LEU A 144 2.96 -6.57 4.30
CA LEU A 144 4.08 -6.91 3.42
C LEU A 144 5.38 -6.58 4.13
N HIS A 145 6.34 -7.50 4.06
CA HIS A 145 7.67 -7.32 4.62
C HIS A 145 8.48 -6.46 3.64
N ILE A 146 8.69 -5.19 4.00
CA ILE A 146 9.30 -4.18 3.12
C ILE A 146 10.78 -3.95 3.42
N VAL A 147 11.22 -4.41 4.60
CA VAL A 147 12.61 -4.55 5.03
C VAL A 147 12.71 -5.94 5.64
N GLU A 148 13.60 -6.79 5.10
CA GLU A 148 13.84 -8.17 5.56
C GLU A 148 15.33 -8.36 5.82
N ASP A 149 15.68 -8.99 6.95
CA ASP A 149 17.04 -9.37 7.34
C ASP A 149 18.11 -8.26 7.25
N ALA A 150 17.68 -7.00 7.34
CA ALA A 150 18.53 -5.83 7.31
C ALA A 150 18.42 -5.04 8.62
N GLN A 151 19.57 -4.54 9.11
CA GLN A 151 19.59 -3.64 10.24
C GLN A 151 18.75 -2.40 9.93
N ASN A 152 17.87 -2.07 10.87
CA ASN A 152 17.00 -0.90 10.78
C ASN A 152 16.84 -0.27 12.16
N GLU A 153 16.41 0.99 12.19
CA GLU A 153 16.28 1.76 13.43
C GLU A 153 14.88 1.65 14.06
N LEU A 154 13.94 0.98 13.39
CA LEU A 154 12.53 0.95 13.78
C LEU A 154 12.16 -0.26 14.64
N CYS A 155 12.73 -1.41 14.30
CA CYS A 155 12.37 -2.70 14.87
C CYS A 155 13.63 -3.38 15.40
N GLU A 156 13.54 -3.95 16.61
CA GLU A 156 14.60 -4.83 17.15
C GLU A 156 14.76 -6.09 16.29
N SER A 157 13.65 -6.57 15.73
CA SER A 157 13.71 -7.53 14.64
C SER A 157 14.18 -6.80 13.38
N ASN A 158 15.08 -7.41 12.61
CA ASN A 158 15.56 -6.87 11.33
C ASN A 158 14.46 -6.88 10.23
N THR A 159 13.20 -6.77 10.63
CA THR A 159 12.02 -6.84 9.77
C THR A 159 11.10 -5.67 10.06
N VAL A 160 10.76 -4.94 9.01
CA VAL A 160 9.71 -3.91 9.06
C VAL A 160 8.65 -4.27 8.04
N ARG A 161 7.38 -4.18 8.43
CA ARG A 161 6.26 -4.48 7.55
C ARG A 161 5.42 -3.23 7.32
N THR A 162 4.93 -3.03 6.11
CA THR A 162 3.80 -2.13 5.88
C THR A 162 2.50 -2.89 6.12
N VAL A 163 1.54 -2.28 6.82
CA VAL A 163 0.30 -2.93 7.25
C VAL A 163 -0.89 -2.30 6.53
N PHE A 164 -1.78 -3.14 6.02
CA PHE A 164 -3.03 -2.77 5.39
C PHE A 164 -4.22 -3.28 6.22
N ASP A 165 -5.15 -2.40 6.62
CA ASP A 165 -6.40 -2.74 7.31
C ASP A 165 -7.62 -2.55 6.39
N ARG A 166 -8.54 -3.51 6.41
CA ARG A 166 -9.78 -3.53 5.63
C ARG A 166 -10.92 -2.67 6.22
N ARG A 167 -10.72 -2.06 7.40
CA ARG A 167 -11.74 -1.24 8.06
C ARG A 167 -12.08 0.08 7.36
#